data_AF-A0A946JYA0-F1
#
_entry.id   AF-A0A946JYA0-F1
#
_cell.length_a   1.000
_cell.length_b   1.000
_cell.length_c   1.000
_cell.angle_alpha   90.00
_cell.angle_beta   90.00
_cell.angle_gamma   90.00
#
_symmetry.space_group_name_H-M   'P 1'
#
loop_
_entity.id
_entity.type
_entity.pdbx_description
1 polymer ?
#
loop_
_entity_poly.entity_id
_entity_poly.type
_entity_poly.pdbx_seq_one_letter_code
_entity_poly.pdbx_strand_id
1 'polypeptide(L)'
;MANYIILGIIIYIILFIILLYKQDSIKTDEKKVPPKPPQPKSPPFPPPKTTEPKPLGFGWGNFWIISSYLGGASFIGLFLFLDFILEDLENVILFRFLYLLAAALFISAAYSLQYRKSWAINFVYVIVIMNTVVGLVGIVIDETIIERLKDVVMIIISYCWYVYFAKRKEMFVH
;
A
#
# COMPACT_ATOMS: atom_id res chain seq x y z
N MET A 1 -22.67 -16.69 3.29
CA MET A 1 -21.43 -15.99 3.69
C MET A 1 -20.27 -16.21 2.73
N ALA A 2 -19.96 -17.45 2.30
CA ALA A 2 -18.85 -17.74 1.38
C ALA A 2 -18.81 -16.90 0.08
N ASN A 3 -19.96 -16.61 -0.54
CA ASN A 3 -20.02 -15.89 -1.82
C ASN A 3 -19.50 -14.43 -1.75
N TYR A 4 -19.69 -13.73 -0.63
CA TYR A 4 -19.23 -12.34 -0.49
C TYR A 4 -17.73 -12.24 -0.22
N ILE A 5 -17.18 -13.22 0.50
CA ILE A 5 -15.74 -13.35 0.74
C ILE A 5 -15.03 -13.67 -0.58
N ILE A 6 -15.58 -14.60 -1.37
CA ILE A 6 -15.06 -14.94 -2.70
C ILE A 6 -15.12 -13.73 -3.63
N LEU A 7 -16.20 -12.95 -3.62
CA LEU A 7 -16.32 -11.74 -4.43
C LEU A 7 -15.28 -10.68 -4.03
N GLY A 8 -15.06 -10.46 -2.73
CA GLY A 8 -14.01 -9.58 -2.22
C GLY A 8 -12.60 -10.01 -2.64
N ILE A 9 -12.33 -11.32 -2.64
CA ILE A 9 -11.05 -11.90 -3.10
C ILE A 9 -10.89 -11.77 -4.63
N ILE A 10 -11.95 -11.94 -5.41
CA ILE A 10 -11.92 -11.74 -6.87
C ILE A 10 -11.64 -10.27 -7.18
N ILE A 11 -12.30 -9.34 -6.49
CA ILE A 11 -12.03 -7.90 -6.61
C ILE A 11 -10.58 -7.60 -6.23
N TYR A 12 -10.08 -8.24 -5.16
CA TYR A 12 -8.69 -8.14 -4.71
C TYR A 12 -7.68 -8.58 -5.79
N ILE A 13 -7.88 -9.75 -6.39
CA ILE A 13 -7.00 -10.28 -7.45
C ILE A 13 -7.07 -9.40 -8.71
N ILE A 14 -8.26 -8.97 -9.11
CA ILE A 14 -8.45 -8.11 -10.29
C ILE A 14 -7.74 -6.76 -10.11
N LEU A 15 -7.91 -6.11 -8.96
CA LEU A 15 -7.24 -4.84 -8.65
C LEU A 15 -5.72 -5.00 -8.61
N PHE A 16 -5.23 -6.09 -8.01
CA PHE A 16 -3.79 -6.39 -7.97
C PHE A 16 -3.21 -6.57 -9.37
N ILE A 17 -3.88 -7.33 -10.25
CA ILE A 17 -3.45 -7.55 -11.64
C ILE A 17 -3.47 -6.23 -12.44
N ILE A 18 -4.54 -5.43 -12.33
CA ILE A 18 -4.64 -4.13 -13.03
C ILE A 18 -3.48 -3.20 -12.62
N LEU A 19 -3.11 -3.21 -11.33
CA LEU A 19 -2.03 -2.37 -10.81
C LEU A 19 -0.65 -2.85 -11.24
N LEU A 20 -0.42 -4.17 -11.33
CA LEU A 20 0.80 -4.71 -11.93
C LEU A 20 0.91 -4.32 -13.41
N TYR A 21 -0.19 -4.41 -14.16
CA TYR A 21 -0.21 -4.09 -15.59
C TYR A 21 0.06 -2.60 -15.86
N LYS A 22 -0.47 -1.70 -15.01
CA LYS A 22 -0.23 -0.25 -15.10
C LYS A 22 1.23 0.13 -14.78
N GLN A 23 1.94 -0.70 -14.02
CA GLN A 23 3.35 -0.46 -13.67
C GLN A 23 4.28 -0.62 -14.88
N ASP A 24 3.99 -1.55 -15.79
CA ASP A 24 4.80 -1.79 -16.99
C ASP A 24 4.56 -0.74 -18.09
N SER A 25 3.35 -0.19 -18.18
CA SER A 25 3.06 0.87 -19.16
C SER A 25 3.81 2.16 -18.84
N ILE A 26 3.93 2.54 -17.57
CA ILE A 26 4.57 3.80 -17.13
C ILE A 26 6.08 3.80 -17.41
N LYS A 27 6.76 2.64 -17.33
CA LYS A 27 8.20 2.53 -17.64
C LYS A 27 8.52 2.67 -19.14
N THR A 28 7.53 2.49 -20.01
CA THR A 28 7.74 2.47 -21.46
C THR A 28 7.72 3.88 -22.07
N ASP A 29 7.02 4.82 -21.44
CA ASP A 29 6.91 6.20 -21.92
C ASP A 29 8.12 7.09 -21.57
N GLU A 30 8.95 6.69 -20.60
CA GLU A 30 10.12 7.48 -20.18
C GLU A 30 11.32 7.41 -21.16
N LYS A 31 11.24 6.58 -22.21
CA LYS A 31 12.36 6.27 -23.10
C LYS A 31 12.43 7.04 -24.43
N LYS A 32 11.63 8.09 -24.64
CA LYS A 32 11.68 8.90 -25.87
C LYS A 32 11.89 10.38 -25.61
N VAL A 33 13.09 10.75 -25.17
CA VAL A 33 13.54 12.15 -25.23
C VAL A 33 14.55 12.27 -26.39
N PRO A 34 14.26 13.04 -27.46
CA PRO A 34 15.20 13.25 -28.55
C PRO A 34 16.44 14.04 -28.07
N PRO A 35 17.61 13.82 -28.67
CA PRO A 35 18.84 14.49 -28.26
C PRO A 35 18.72 16.01 -28.46
N LYS A 36 18.97 16.75 -27.38
CA LYS A 36 18.91 18.21 -27.36
C LYS A 36 20.06 18.78 -28.22
N PRO A 37 19.82 19.76 -29.10
CA PRO A 37 20.88 20.39 -29.89
C PRO A 37 21.91 21.09 -28.99
N PRO A 38 23.18 21.22 -29.44
CA PRO A 38 24.26 21.75 -28.62
C PRO A 38 23.96 23.19 -28.19
N GLN A 39 23.81 23.38 -26.87
CA GLN A 39 23.57 24.71 -26.30
C GLN A 39 24.88 25.51 -26.25
N PRO A 40 24.85 26.83 -26.55
CA PRO A 40 25.98 27.72 -26.33
C PRO A 40 26.43 27.66 -24.87
N LYS A 41 27.75 27.71 -24.62
CA LYS A 41 28.33 27.70 -23.26
C LYS A 41 27.82 28.91 -22.48
N SER A 42 26.78 28.71 -21.67
CA SER A 42 26.30 29.71 -20.73
C SER A 42 27.36 29.96 -19.65
N PRO A 43 27.43 31.18 -19.07
CA PRO A 43 28.29 31.48 -17.93
C PRO A 43 28.08 30.48 -16.79
N PRO A 44 29.06 30.32 -15.88
CA PRO A 44 28.99 29.30 -14.83
C PRO A 44 27.75 29.57 -13.98
N PHE A 45 26.74 28.72 -14.16
CA PHE A 45 25.59 28.73 -13.28
C PHE A 45 26.09 28.46 -11.85
N PRO A 46 25.57 29.17 -10.84
CA PRO A 46 25.79 28.75 -9.46
C PRO A 46 25.41 27.27 -9.37
N PRO A 47 26.18 26.46 -8.60
CA PRO A 47 25.89 25.04 -8.48
C PRO A 47 24.41 24.87 -8.16
N PRO A 48 23.71 23.95 -8.86
CA PRO A 48 22.29 23.74 -8.64
C PRO A 48 22.11 23.53 -7.15
N LYS A 49 21.28 24.37 -6.51
CA LYS A 49 20.89 24.16 -5.11
C LYS A 49 20.40 22.73 -5.05
N THR A 50 21.17 21.85 -4.41
CA THR A 50 20.75 20.50 -4.09
C THR A 50 19.49 20.65 -3.28
N THR A 51 18.34 20.50 -3.93
CA THR A 51 17.05 20.37 -3.26
C THR A 51 17.15 19.08 -2.49
N GLU A 52 17.67 19.17 -1.27
CA GLU A 52 17.67 18.04 -0.35
C GLU A 52 16.25 17.48 -0.33
N PRO A 53 16.09 16.15 -0.45
CA PRO A 53 14.77 15.55 -0.51
C PRO A 53 14.04 15.92 0.78
N LYS A 54 13.03 16.80 0.66
CA LYS A 54 12.24 17.29 1.78
C LYS A 54 11.95 16.12 2.72
N PRO A 55 12.37 16.15 3.99
CA PRO A 55 12.12 15.04 4.89
C PRO A 55 10.61 14.77 4.92
N LEU A 56 10.19 13.50 4.92
CA LEU A 56 8.81 13.19 5.29
C LEU A 56 8.56 13.91 6.61
N GLY A 57 7.60 14.85 6.63
CA GLY A 57 7.35 15.74 7.77
C GLY A 57 7.59 15.02 9.10
N PHE A 58 8.62 15.50 9.81
CA PHE A 58 9.34 14.82 10.89
C PHE A 58 8.33 14.19 11.88
N GLY A 59 8.23 12.85 11.90
CA GLY A 59 7.34 12.08 12.78
C GLY A 59 6.27 11.26 12.07
N TRP A 60 5.38 11.88 11.29
CA TRP A 60 4.24 11.16 10.69
C TRP A 60 4.65 10.13 9.64
N GLY A 61 5.73 10.37 8.90
CA GLY A 61 6.25 9.40 7.94
C GLY A 61 6.73 8.11 8.61
N ASN A 62 7.48 8.27 9.70
CA ASN A 62 7.97 7.16 10.51
C ASN A 62 6.81 6.40 11.15
N PHE A 63 5.77 7.09 11.61
CA PHE A 63 4.55 6.45 12.12
C PHE A 63 3.92 5.50 11.10
N TRP A 64 3.76 5.92 9.84
CA TRP A 64 3.19 5.07 8.78
C TRP A 64 4.10 3.89 8.41
N ILE A 65 5.41 4.08 8.43
CA ILE A 65 6.38 3.00 8.16
C ILE A 65 6.35 1.97 9.28
N ILE A 66 6.42 2.40 10.54
CA ILE A 66 6.41 1.52 11.73
C ILE A 66 5.09 0.77 11.80
N SER A 67 3.95 1.45 11.64
CA SER A 67 2.64 0.79 11.62
C SER A 67 2.51 -0.23 10.48
N SER A 68 3.12 0.03 9.32
CA SER A 68 3.14 -0.94 8.22
C SER A 68 3.96 -2.18 8.56
N TYR A 69 5.15 -2.04 9.18
CA TYR A 69 5.93 -3.19 9.65
C TYR A 69 5.20 -3.96 10.75
N LEU A 70 4.57 -3.29 11.71
CA LEU A 70 3.78 -3.92 12.76
C LEU A 70 2.59 -4.70 12.17
N GLY A 71 1.84 -4.09 11.25
CA GLY A 71 0.76 -4.77 10.54
C GLY A 71 1.24 -6.01 9.78
N GLY A 72 2.38 -5.90 9.09
CA GLY A 72 3.02 -7.03 8.42
C GLY A 72 3.40 -8.16 9.39
N ALA A 73 4.02 -7.82 10.52
CA ALA A 73 4.38 -8.79 11.56
C ALA A 73 3.13 -9.48 12.17
N SER A 74 2.05 -8.73 12.41
CA SER A 74 0.78 -9.29 12.86
C SER A 74 0.20 -10.29 11.86
N PHE A 75 0.24 -9.98 10.56
CA PHE A 75 -0.21 -10.91 9.53
C PHE A 75 0.68 -12.16 9.41
N ILE A 76 2.01 -12.04 9.61
CA ILE A 76 2.88 -13.22 9.72
C ILE A 76 2.49 -14.07 10.92
N GLY A 77 2.20 -13.44 12.07
CA GLY A 77 1.70 -14.13 13.25
C GLY A 77 0.41 -14.91 12.94
N LEU A 78 -0.58 -14.26 12.31
CA LEU A 78 -1.82 -14.91 11.89
C LEU A 78 -1.57 -16.05 10.89
N PHE A 79 -0.63 -15.88 9.96
CA PHE A 79 -0.24 -16.94 9.02
C PHE A 79 0.36 -18.17 9.74
N LEU A 80 1.22 -17.95 10.75
CA LEU A 80 1.91 -19.02 11.47
C LEU A 80 1.00 -19.75 12.46
N PHE A 81 0.13 -19.01 13.14
CA PHE A 81 -0.70 -19.52 14.24
C PHE A 81 -2.18 -19.72 13.86
N LEU A 82 -2.51 -19.71 12.57
CA LEU A 82 -3.91 -19.78 12.13
C LEU A 82 -4.64 -21.00 12.69
N ASP A 83 -4.02 -22.18 12.60
CA ASP A 83 -4.59 -23.45 13.03
C ASP A 83 -4.83 -23.51 14.55
N PHE A 84 -4.08 -22.73 15.33
CA PHE A 84 -4.26 -22.65 16.78
C PHE A 84 -5.40 -21.70 17.18
N ILE A 85 -5.68 -20.71 16.33
CA ILE A 85 -6.68 -19.66 16.62
C ILE A 85 -8.06 -20.07 16.08
N LEU A 86 -8.11 -20.82 14.98
CA LEU A 86 -9.35 -21.17 14.27
C LEU A 86 -9.38 -22.69 14.02
N GLU A 87 -9.88 -23.44 15.01
CA GLU A 87 -9.91 -24.91 14.99
C GLU A 87 -10.77 -25.52 13.85
N ASP A 88 -11.74 -24.78 13.30
CA ASP A 88 -12.72 -25.31 12.32
C ASP A 88 -12.85 -24.45 11.04
N LEU A 89 -11.73 -23.99 10.48
CA LEU A 89 -11.77 -23.23 9.23
C LEU A 89 -11.84 -24.16 8.01
N GLU A 90 -12.98 -24.23 7.30
CA GLU A 90 -13.09 -25.05 6.07
C GLU A 90 -12.05 -24.71 4.98
N ASN A 91 -11.46 -23.51 5.01
CA ASN A 91 -10.55 -23.02 3.97
C ASN A 91 -9.19 -22.54 4.52
N VAL A 92 -8.60 -23.24 5.51
CA VAL A 92 -7.31 -22.87 6.15
C VAL A 92 -6.24 -22.44 5.14
N ILE A 93 -6.04 -23.19 4.05
CA ILE A 93 -5.00 -22.92 3.04
C ILE A 93 -5.19 -21.54 2.40
N LEU A 94 -6.43 -21.20 2.03
CA LEU A 94 -6.76 -19.91 1.42
C LEU A 94 -6.47 -18.76 2.39
N PHE A 95 -6.88 -18.89 3.64
CA PHE A 95 -6.65 -17.85 4.66
C PHE A 95 -5.16 -17.69 4.98
N ARG A 96 -4.39 -18.78 5.07
CA ARG A 96 -2.93 -18.73 5.20
C ARG A 96 -2.30 -17.96 4.04
N PHE A 97 -2.69 -18.27 2.81
CA PHE A 97 -2.17 -17.56 1.64
C PHE A 97 -2.53 -16.06 1.68
N LEU A 98 -3.77 -15.71 2.04
CA LEU A 98 -4.20 -14.32 2.16
C LEU A 98 -3.41 -13.55 3.23
N TYR A 99 -3.18 -14.15 4.40
CA TYR A 99 -2.38 -13.50 5.45
C TYR A 99 -0.91 -13.35 5.06
N LEU A 100 -0.32 -14.35 4.39
CA LEU A 100 1.04 -14.25 3.87
C LEU A 100 1.16 -13.12 2.83
N LEU A 101 0.19 -13.03 1.94
CA LEU A 101 0.17 -12.01 0.89
C LEU A 101 -0.07 -10.60 1.47
N ALA A 102 -0.97 -10.47 2.45
CA ALA A 102 -1.16 -9.24 3.20
C ALA A 102 0.13 -8.82 3.92
N ALA A 103 0.82 -9.76 4.59
CA ALA A 103 2.11 -9.50 5.21
C ALA A 103 3.15 -8.97 4.21
N ALA A 104 3.28 -9.65 3.06
CA ALA A 104 4.20 -9.25 2.01
C ALA A 104 3.89 -7.84 1.48
N LEU A 105 2.61 -7.51 1.30
CA LEU A 105 2.16 -6.19 0.87
C LEU A 105 2.53 -5.10 1.88
N PHE A 106 2.24 -5.32 3.17
CA PHE A 106 2.53 -4.36 4.23
C PHE A 106 4.04 -4.14 4.43
N ILE A 107 4.83 -5.21 4.37
CA ILE A 107 6.30 -5.13 4.46
C ILE A 107 6.87 -4.43 3.23
N SER A 108 6.35 -4.73 2.03
CA SER A 108 6.77 -4.06 0.79
C SER A 108 6.41 -2.57 0.80
N ALA A 109 5.24 -2.20 1.32
CA ALA A 109 4.87 -0.81 1.53
C ALA A 109 5.81 -0.12 2.53
N ALA A 110 6.11 -0.74 3.67
CA ALA A 110 7.02 -0.18 4.67
C ALA A 110 8.43 0.05 4.10
N TYR A 111 8.98 -0.97 3.43
CA TYR A 111 10.28 -0.92 2.78
C TYR A 111 10.32 0.17 1.69
N SER A 112 9.36 0.16 0.76
CA SER A 112 9.32 1.13 -0.33
C SER A 112 9.10 2.57 0.17
N LEU A 113 8.33 2.77 1.23
CA LEU A 113 8.16 4.07 1.91
C LEU A 113 9.45 4.55 2.57
N GLN A 114 10.16 3.66 3.27
CA GLN A 114 11.44 3.95 3.92
C GLN A 114 12.49 4.43 2.92
N TYR A 115 12.55 3.82 1.74
CA TYR A 115 13.50 4.18 0.67
C TYR A 115 12.92 5.12 -0.38
N ARG A 116 11.71 5.65 -0.17
CA ARG A 116 11.00 6.60 -1.06
C ARG A 116 10.97 6.17 -2.53
N LYS A 117 10.76 4.88 -2.78
CA LYS A 117 10.72 4.35 -4.13
C LYS A 117 9.43 4.76 -4.86
N SER A 118 9.48 4.92 -6.18
CA SER A 118 8.33 5.27 -7.04
C SER A 118 7.06 4.42 -6.85
N TRP A 119 7.23 3.12 -6.73
CA TRP A 119 6.16 2.16 -6.44
C TRP A 119 5.58 2.22 -5.01
N ALA A 120 6.14 2.99 -4.08
CA ALA A 120 5.65 3.05 -2.69
C ALA A 120 4.21 3.57 -2.59
N ILE A 121 3.87 4.60 -3.36
CA ILE A 121 2.51 5.16 -3.39
C ILE A 121 1.52 4.12 -3.90
N ASN A 122 1.92 3.30 -4.87
CA ASN A 122 1.05 2.27 -5.42
C ASN A 122 0.71 1.24 -4.34
N PHE A 123 1.70 0.78 -3.57
CA PHE A 123 1.43 -0.13 -2.46
C PHE A 123 0.54 0.48 -1.38
N VAL A 124 0.79 1.73 -0.99
CA VAL A 124 -0.08 2.43 -0.05
C VAL A 124 -1.53 2.45 -0.57
N TYR A 125 -1.74 2.73 -1.85
CA TYR A 125 -3.08 2.74 -2.44
C TYR A 125 -3.72 1.37 -2.54
N VAL A 126 -2.95 0.32 -2.83
CA VAL A 126 -3.46 -1.06 -2.74
C VAL A 126 -3.97 -1.32 -1.34
N ILE A 127 -3.17 -1.02 -0.30
CA ILE A 127 -3.55 -1.29 1.09
C ILE A 127 -4.76 -0.46 1.50
N VAL A 128 -4.81 0.83 1.16
CA VAL A 128 -5.95 1.70 1.44
C VAL A 128 -7.23 1.15 0.82
N ILE A 129 -7.18 0.74 -0.46
CA ILE A 129 -8.35 0.18 -1.15
C ILE A 129 -8.77 -1.13 -0.48
N MET A 130 -7.82 -2.03 -0.19
CA MET A 130 -8.11 -3.28 0.50
C MET A 130 -8.78 -3.06 1.85
N ASN A 131 -8.19 -2.25 2.72
CA ASN A 131 -8.74 -1.99 4.05
C ASN A 131 -10.11 -1.33 3.97
N THR A 132 -10.33 -0.44 3.00
CA THR A 132 -11.64 0.18 2.78
C THR A 132 -12.67 -0.85 2.34
N VAL A 133 -12.34 -1.73 1.39
CA VAL A 133 -13.24 -2.80 0.93
C VAL A 133 -13.55 -3.78 2.05
N VAL A 134 -12.52 -4.26 2.77
CA VAL A 134 -12.70 -5.17 3.91
C VAL A 134 -13.56 -4.51 4.99
N GLY A 135 -13.36 -3.21 5.27
CA GLY A 135 -14.15 -2.50 6.27
C GLY A 135 -15.60 -2.31 5.85
N LEU A 136 -15.86 -1.98 4.57
CA LEU A 136 -17.22 -1.87 4.05
C LEU A 136 -17.94 -3.22 4.08
N VAL A 137 -17.25 -4.31 3.75
CA VAL A 137 -17.80 -5.66 3.82
C VAL A 137 -18.09 -6.04 5.27
N GLY A 138 -17.17 -5.77 6.19
CA GLY A 138 -17.34 -6.06 7.63
C GLY A 138 -18.53 -5.30 8.24
N ILE A 139 -18.71 -4.02 7.92
CA ILE A 139 -19.87 -3.23 8.37
C ILE A 139 -21.21 -3.89 7.99
N VAL A 140 -21.27 -4.52 6.81
CA VAL A 140 -22.49 -5.16 6.29
C VAL A 140 -22.71 -6.55 6.89
N ILE A 141 -21.64 -7.30 7.13
CA ILE A 141 -21.72 -8.71 7.56
C ILE A 141 -21.76 -8.85 9.08
N ASP A 142 -21.03 -8.00 9.80
CA ASP A 142 -20.84 -8.14 11.24
C ASP A 142 -22.16 -7.89 11.99
N GLU A 143 -22.43 -8.75 12.97
CA GLU A 143 -23.70 -8.75 13.70
C GLU A 143 -23.67 -7.81 14.90
N THR A 144 -22.49 -7.57 15.47
CA THR A 144 -22.33 -6.75 16.67
C THR A 144 -21.88 -5.32 16.36
N ILE A 145 -22.33 -4.37 17.20
CA ILE A 145 -21.92 -2.96 17.09
C ILE A 145 -20.41 -2.80 17.28
N ILE A 146 -19.81 -3.61 18.15
CA ILE A 146 -18.37 -3.55 18.47
C ILE A 146 -17.54 -3.93 17.24
N GLU A 147 -17.92 -4.99 16.53
CA GLU A 147 -17.24 -5.43 15.32
C GLU A 147 -17.36 -4.40 14.20
N ARG A 148 -18.56 -3.84 13.98
CA ARG A 148 -18.76 -2.75 13.00
C ARG A 148 -17.94 -1.51 13.33
N LEU A 149 -17.78 -1.17 14.62
CA LEU A 149 -16.98 -0.03 15.03
C LEU A 149 -15.51 -0.21 14.65
N LYS A 150 -14.95 -1.42 14.79
CA LYS A 150 -13.60 -1.77 14.35
C LYS A 150 -13.42 -1.48 12.85
N ASP A 151 -14.40 -1.84 12.04
CA ASP A 151 -14.34 -1.64 10.59
C ASP A 151 -14.47 -0.17 10.18
N VAL A 152 -15.34 0.60 10.86
CA VAL A 152 -15.42 2.05 10.67
C VAL A 152 -14.07 2.69 11.01
N VAL A 153 -13.44 2.30 12.12
CA VAL A 153 -12.10 2.79 12.50
C VAL A 153 -11.06 2.44 11.43
N MET A 154 -11.10 1.23 10.88
CA MET A 154 -10.21 0.82 9.80
C MET A 154 -10.37 1.68 8.54
N ILE A 155 -11.60 2.01 8.15
CA ILE A 155 -11.88 2.93 7.03
C ILE A 155 -11.33 4.32 7.33
N ILE A 156 -11.54 4.85 8.54
CA ILE A 156 -11.03 6.17 8.95
C ILE A 156 -9.50 6.21 8.88
N ILE A 157 -8.81 5.18 9.41
CA ILE A 157 -7.34 5.08 9.34
C ILE A 157 -6.88 5.04 7.88
N SER A 158 -7.57 4.28 7.03
CA SER A 158 -7.26 4.17 5.60
C SER A 158 -7.42 5.51 4.88
N TYR A 159 -8.47 6.27 5.20
CA TYR A 159 -8.66 7.62 4.68
C TYR A 159 -7.58 8.60 5.15
N CYS A 160 -7.20 8.57 6.44
CA CYS A 160 -6.08 9.35 6.96
C CYS A 160 -4.77 9.02 6.23
N TRP A 161 -4.53 7.74 5.97
CA TRP A 161 -3.36 7.26 5.25
C TRP A 161 -3.35 7.78 3.79
N TYR A 162 -4.49 7.70 3.11
CA TYR A 162 -4.68 8.25 1.77
C TYR A 162 -4.38 9.75 1.71
N VAL A 163 -5.01 10.55 2.57
CA VAL A 163 -4.83 12.01 2.60
C VAL A 163 -3.37 12.37 2.87
N TYR A 164 -2.70 11.64 3.75
CA TYR A 164 -1.30 11.86 4.07
C TYR A 164 -0.39 11.66 2.86
N PHE A 165 -0.53 10.56 2.13
CA PHE A 165 0.33 10.23 0.97
C PHE A 165 -0.09 10.94 -0.32
N ALA A 166 -1.38 11.28 -0.48
CA ALA A 166 -1.85 12.08 -1.60
C ALA A 166 -1.19 13.46 -1.67
N LYS A 167 -0.97 14.10 -0.51
CA LYS A 167 -0.25 15.38 -0.40
C LYS A 167 1.27 15.27 -0.62
N ARG A 168 1.79 14.06 -0.79
CA ARG A 168 3.22 13.73 -0.69
C ARG A 168 3.75 12.93 -1.88
N LYS A 169 2.94 12.78 -2.93
CA LYS A 169 3.25 11.96 -4.11
C LYS A 169 4.57 12.36 -4.78
N GLU A 170 4.86 13.66 -4.82
CA GLU A 170 6.05 14.22 -5.45
C GLU A 170 7.37 13.79 -4.78
N MET A 171 7.33 13.26 -3.55
CA MET A 171 8.53 12.79 -2.85
C MET A 171 9.01 11.40 -3.30
N PHE A 172 8.28 10.74 -4.20
CA PHE A 172 8.55 9.37 -4.64
C PHE A 172 8.92 9.29 -6.13
N VAL A 173 9.30 10.38 -6.79
CA VAL A 173 9.59 10.41 -8.24
C VAL A 173 11.02 9.91 -8.57
N HIS A 174 11.48 8.87 -7.88
CA HIS A 174 12.83 8.30 -8.03
C HIS A 174 12.79 6.78 -8.28
#